data_AF-A0A2Y0YW76-F1
#
_entry.id   AF-A0A2Y0YW76-F1
#
_cell.length_a   1.000
_cell.length_b   1.000
_cell.length_c   1.000
_cell.angle_alpha   90.00
_cell.angle_beta   90.00
_cell.angle_gamma   90.00
#
_symmetry.space_group_name_H-M   'P 1'
#
loop_
_entity.id
_entity.type
_entity.pdbx_description
1 polymer ?
#
loop_
_entity_poly.entity_id
_entity_poly.type
_entity_poly.pdbx_seq_one_letter_code
_entity_poly.pdbx_strand_id
1 'polypeptide(L)'
;MLEFNKPEQVKHIVMLEEMNKKGDFIYVGRKDESTEKFYRGDCAMTTASSGSLANIREYAKFNYGVGMMPYDADAKDAPQNAIIGGASLWVMQGKDKETYTGAGEKLAVGESSDLSAHPALSP
;
A
#
# COMPACT_ATOMS: atom_id res chain seq x y z
N MET A 1 6.55 19.42 -17.77
CA MET A 1 7.57 19.61 -16.72
C MET A 1 7.42 18.47 -15.75
N LEU A 2 8.51 17.84 -15.30
CA LEU A 2 8.45 16.81 -14.25
C LEU A 2 8.14 17.52 -12.92
N GLU A 3 7.18 17.02 -12.14
CA GLU A 3 6.79 17.62 -10.85
C GLU A 3 7.26 16.82 -9.63
N PHE A 4 7.75 15.59 -9.83
CA PHE A 4 8.18 14.67 -8.77
C PHE A 4 9.67 14.75 -8.45
N ASN A 5 10.39 15.70 -9.04
CA ASN A 5 11.82 15.95 -8.84
C ASN A 5 12.09 17.29 -8.12
N LYS A 6 11.13 17.75 -7.29
CA LYS A 6 11.29 18.94 -6.45
C LYS A 6 12.19 18.65 -5.24
N PRO A 7 12.65 19.69 -4.50
CA PRO A 7 13.63 19.52 -3.43
C PRO A 7 13.27 18.46 -2.38
N GLU A 8 12.00 18.32 -2.03
CA GLU A 8 11.52 17.38 -1.03
C GLU A 8 11.71 15.92 -1.49
N GLN A 9 11.36 15.59 -2.74
CA GLN A 9 11.55 14.23 -3.26
C GLN A 9 13.04 13.92 -3.46
N VAL A 10 13.83 14.90 -3.92
CA VAL A 10 15.28 14.73 -4.07
C VAL A 10 15.92 14.47 -2.70
N LYS A 11 15.57 15.27 -1.68
CA LYS A 11 16.03 15.08 -0.30
C LYS A 11 15.67 13.69 0.24
N HIS A 12 14.44 13.22 0.00
CA HIS A 12 14.01 11.88 0.41
C HIS A 12 14.86 10.76 -0.21
N ILE A 13 15.13 10.82 -1.51
CA ILE A 13 15.95 9.81 -2.19
C ILE A 13 17.42 9.88 -1.73
N VAL A 14 17.96 11.08 -1.52
CA VAL A 14 19.32 11.26 -0.96
C VAL A 14 19.42 10.64 0.43
N MET A 15 18.43 10.86 1.29
CA MET A 15 18.38 10.25 2.63
C MET A 15 18.38 8.71 2.55
N LEU A 16 17.57 8.10 1.68
CA LEU A 16 17.54 6.65 1.50
C LEU A 16 18.88 6.11 0.99
N GLU A 17 19.54 6.82 0.08
CA GLU A 17 20.87 6.45 -0.42
C GLU A 17 21.95 6.58 0.66
N GLU A 18 21.86 7.59 1.52
CA GLU A 18 22.76 7.70 2.68
C GLU A 18 22.57 6.55 3.68
N MET A 19 21.32 6.14 3.93
CA MET A 19 21.03 4.96 4.75
C MET A 19 21.53 3.68 4.08
N ASN A 20 21.38 3.57 2.75
CA ASN A 20 21.90 2.44 1.97
C ASN A 20 23.41 2.29 2.12
N LYS A 21 24.15 3.40 1.99
CA LYS A 21 25.62 3.42 2.15
C LYS A 21 26.06 3.03 3.56
N LYS A 22 25.25 3.31 4.58
CA LYS A 22 25.51 2.93 5.99
C LYS A 22 25.11 1.49 6.30
N GLY A 23 24.32 0.85 5.44
CA GLY A 23 23.72 -0.46 5.69
C GLY A 23 22.42 -0.42 6.49
N ASP A 24 21.88 0.77 6.76
CA ASP A 24 20.63 0.97 7.51
C ASP A 24 19.38 0.82 6.63
N PHE A 25 19.55 0.88 5.30
CA PHE A 25 18.50 0.62 4.31
C PHE A 25 19.00 -0.41 3.30
N ILE A 26 18.13 -1.35 2.93
CA ILE A 26 18.42 -2.37 1.92
C ILE A 26 17.30 -2.34 0.90
N TYR A 27 17.66 -2.07 -0.37
CA TYR A 27 16.72 -2.15 -1.48
C TYR A 27 16.64 -3.58 -2.02
N VAL A 28 15.46 -4.20 -1.88
CA VAL A 28 15.15 -5.52 -2.44
C VAL A 28 14.01 -5.40 -3.45
N GLY A 29 14.37 -5.01 -4.68
CA GLY A 29 13.42 -4.57 -5.70
C GLY A 29 12.70 -5.67 -6.49
N ARG A 30 12.84 -6.95 -6.13
CA ARG A 30 12.17 -8.05 -6.81
C ARG A 30 10.91 -8.45 -6.04
N LYS A 31 9.75 -8.37 -6.72
CA LYS A 31 8.44 -8.79 -6.17
C LYS A 31 8.25 -8.32 -4.71
N ASP A 32 7.87 -9.22 -3.81
CA ASP A 32 7.54 -8.95 -2.40
C ASP A 32 8.69 -9.30 -1.43
N GLU A 33 9.95 -9.34 -1.90
CA GLU A 33 11.11 -9.73 -1.09
C GLU A 33 11.27 -8.89 0.19
N SER A 34 10.85 -7.63 0.19
CA SER A 34 10.87 -6.77 1.39
C SER A 34 9.91 -7.26 2.48
N THR A 35 8.76 -7.83 2.10
CA THR A 35 7.79 -8.40 3.04
C THR A 35 8.33 -9.70 3.63
N GLU A 36 8.95 -10.54 2.80
CA GLU A 36 9.58 -11.78 3.26
C GLU A 36 10.71 -11.54 4.25
N LYS A 37 11.61 -10.61 3.94
CA LYS A 37 12.69 -10.24 4.87
C LYS A 37 12.16 -9.76 6.21
N PHE A 38 11.06 -9.01 6.21
CA PHE A 38 10.43 -8.59 7.45
C PHE A 38 9.90 -9.78 8.25
N TYR A 39 8.99 -10.60 7.72
CA TYR A 39 8.39 -11.69 8.51
C TYR A 39 9.38 -12.80 8.89
N ARG A 40 10.53 -12.91 8.19
CA ARG A 40 11.65 -13.81 8.58
C ARG A 40 12.53 -13.24 9.70
N GLY A 41 12.37 -11.97 10.05
CA GLY A 41 13.18 -11.28 11.05
C GLY A 41 14.51 -10.73 10.55
N ASP A 42 14.74 -10.71 9.23
CA ASP A 42 15.95 -10.15 8.62
C ASP A 42 15.94 -8.61 8.61
N CYS A 43 14.76 -7.99 8.77
CA CYS A 43 14.58 -6.55 8.75
C CYS A 43 13.68 -6.07 9.89
N ALA A 44 14.08 -4.99 10.56
CA ALA A 44 13.34 -4.43 11.69
C ALA A 44 12.08 -3.65 11.27
N MET A 45 12.10 -3.01 10.10
CA MET A 45 11.01 -2.17 9.61
C MET A 45 10.86 -2.33 8.09
N THR A 46 9.63 -2.36 7.59
CA THR A 46 9.35 -2.41 6.14
C THR A 46 8.15 -1.54 5.80
N THR A 47 8.18 -0.90 4.63
CA THR A 47 7.02 -0.24 4.01
C THR A 47 6.53 -1.13 2.88
N ALA A 48 5.38 -1.77 3.09
CA ALA A 48 4.78 -2.72 2.15
C ALA A 48 3.29 -2.42 1.93
N SER A 49 2.66 -3.14 0.99
CA SER A 49 1.21 -3.07 0.79
C SER A 49 0.47 -3.37 2.10
N SER A 50 -0.62 -2.64 2.39
CA SER A 50 -1.48 -2.96 3.54
C SER A 50 -2.06 -4.37 3.46
N GLY A 51 -2.25 -4.90 2.24
CA GLY A 51 -2.68 -6.29 2.01
C GLY A 51 -1.65 -7.34 2.44
N SER A 52 -0.36 -6.98 2.57
CA SER A 52 0.68 -7.89 3.05
C SER A 52 0.53 -8.27 4.53
N LEU A 53 -0.34 -7.59 5.28
CA LEU A 53 -0.58 -7.86 6.69
C LEU A 53 -1.05 -9.30 6.96
N ALA A 54 -1.83 -9.91 6.05
CA ALA A 54 -2.25 -11.31 6.18
C ALA A 54 -1.04 -12.26 6.19
N ASN A 55 -0.14 -12.13 5.21
CA ASN A 55 1.09 -12.91 5.14
C ASN A 55 2.01 -12.66 6.36
N ILE A 56 2.17 -11.39 6.76
CA ILE A 56 2.98 -11.06 7.95
C ILE A 56 2.40 -11.75 9.20
N ARG A 57 1.07 -11.75 9.37
CA ARG A 57 0.39 -12.41 10.48
C ARG A 57 0.61 -13.92 10.48
N GLU A 58 0.61 -14.55 9.30
CA GLU A 58 0.80 -15.98 9.16
C GLU A 58 2.25 -16.41 9.46
N TYR A 59 3.22 -15.69 8.90
CA TYR A 59 4.62 -16.13 8.88
C TYR A 59 5.49 -15.53 9.98
N ALA A 60 5.21 -14.32 10.47
CA ALA A 60 6.05 -13.68 11.48
C ALA A 60 6.02 -14.47 12.81
N LYS A 61 7.20 -14.77 13.35
CA LYS A 61 7.38 -15.47 14.64
C LYS A 61 7.83 -14.54 15.76
N PHE A 62 7.55 -13.26 15.61
CA PHE A 62 7.86 -12.19 16.56
C PHE A 62 6.68 -11.23 16.67
N ASN A 63 6.64 -10.43 17.74
CA ASN A 63 5.63 -9.40 17.91
C ASN A 63 5.92 -8.24 16.95
N TYR A 64 4.96 -7.90 16.09
CA TYR A 64 5.06 -6.81 15.14
C TYR A 64 4.00 -5.73 15.41
N GLY A 65 4.25 -4.52 14.93
CA GLY A 65 3.31 -3.41 14.95
C GLY A 65 3.04 -2.91 13.53
N VAL A 66 1.89 -2.25 13.34
CA VAL A 66 1.55 -1.56 12.10
C VAL A 66 1.40 -0.08 12.41
N GLY A 67 2.17 0.76 11.72
CA GLY A 67 2.14 2.21 11.86
C GLY A 67 1.83 2.90 10.53
N MET A 68 1.51 4.20 10.61
CA MET A 68 1.39 5.04 9.43
C MET A 68 2.75 5.22 8.75
N MET A 69 2.75 5.54 7.45
CA MET A 69 4.00 5.87 6.73
C MET A 69 4.71 7.05 7.40
N PRO A 70 6.04 6.98 7.58
CA PRO A 70 6.83 8.13 7.98
C PRO A 70 6.69 9.29 6.97
N TYR A 71 6.82 10.51 7.46
CA TYR A 71 6.77 11.72 6.63
C TYR A 71 7.98 12.61 6.91
N ASP A 72 8.34 13.48 5.96
CA ASP A 72 9.42 14.45 6.16
C ASP A 72 8.96 15.51 7.17
N ALA A 73 9.67 15.64 8.29
CA ALA A 73 9.35 16.59 9.34
C ALA A 73 9.45 18.07 8.89
N ASP A 74 10.21 18.35 7.82
CA ASP A 74 10.38 19.69 7.27
C ASP A 74 9.33 20.03 6.21
N ALA A 75 8.51 19.06 5.78
CA ALA A 75 7.45 19.29 4.82
C ALA A 75 6.25 19.94 5.52
N LYS A 76 5.99 21.22 5.19
CA LYS A 76 4.95 22.06 5.83
C LYS A 76 3.57 21.41 5.92
N ASP A 77 3.18 20.67 4.89
CA ASP A 77 1.84 20.09 4.76
C ASP A 77 1.82 18.58 5.07
N ALA A 78 2.84 18.07 5.76
CA ALA A 78 2.95 16.66 6.13
C ALA A 78 2.53 16.38 7.59
N PRO A 79 1.91 15.22 7.88
CA PRO A 79 1.40 14.22 6.93
C PRO A 79 0.07 14.68 6.31
N GLN A 80 -0.14 14.35 5.03
CA GLN A 80 -1.40 14.62 4.33
C GLN A 80 -2.26 13.36 4.26
N ASN A 81 -2.37 12.72 3.09
CA ASN A 81 -3.13 11.48 2.87
C ASN A 81 -2.32 10.54 1.99
N ALA A 82 -2.48 9.23 2.20
CA ALA A 82 -1.96 8.23 1.29
C ALA A 82 -2.85 8.13 0.04
N ILE A 83 -2.30 7.64 -1.08
CA ILE A 83 -3.05 7.31 -2.28
C ILE A 83 -3.30 5.80 -2.28
N ILE A 84 -4.53 5.38 -2.60
CA ILE A 84 -4.88 3.96 -2.64
C ILE A 84 -4.26 3.27 -3.86
N GLY A 85 -3.79 2.04 -3.66
CA GLY A 85 -3.50 1.10 -4.74
C GLY A 85 -4.71 0.21 -5.04
N GLY A 86 -4.46 -0.93 -5.69
CA GLY A 86 -5.48 -1.94 -5.97
C GLY A 86 -6.17 -1.74 -7.33
N ALA A 87 -7.45 -2.09 -7.38
CA ALA A 87 -8.25 -2.06 -8.61
C ALA A 87 -9.57 -1.30 -8.40
N SER A 88 -10.13 -0.82 -9.51
CA SER A 88 -11.47 -0.24 -9.56
C SER A 88 -12.33 -1.02 -10.56
N LEU A 89 -13.64 -1.00 -10.35
CA LEU A 89 -14.61 -1.61 -11.27
C LEU A 89 -15.08 -0.56 -12.29
N TRP A 90 -15.06 -0.94 -13.58
CA TRP A 90 -15.50 -0.09 -14.69
C TRP A 90 -16.65 -0.75 -15.44
N VAL A 91 -17.67 0.02 -15.80
CA VAL A 91 -18.82 -0.45 -16.59
C VAL A 91 -18.61 -0.08 -18.05
N MET A 92 -18.65 -1.07 -18.94
CA MET A 92 -18.37 -0.87 -20.37
C MET A 92 -19.54 -0.22 -21.12
N GLN A 93 -19.22 0.60 -22.12
CA GLN A 93 -20.20 1.20 -23.05
C GLN A 93 -20.84 0.15 -23.98
N GLY A 94 -22.00 0.48 -24.55
CA GLY A 94 -22.69 -0.32 -25.58
C GLY A 94 -23.47 -1.53 -25.08
N LYS A 95 -23.94 -1.52 -23.84
CA LYS A 95 -24.78 -2.60 -23.27
C LYS A 95 -26.27 -2.22 -23.28
N ASP A 96 -27.14 -3.21 -23.12
CA ASP A 96 -28.57 -3.00 -22.96
C ASP A 96 -28.93 -2.51 -21.55
N LYS A 97 -30.20 -2.11 -21.38
CA LYS A 97 -30.70 -1.55 -20.13
C LYS A 97 -30.69 -2.57 -19.00
N GLU A 98 -31.05 -3.83 -19.25
CA GLU A 98 -31.02 -4.87 -18.22
C GLU A 98 -29.58 -5.09 -17.71
N THR A 99 -28.59 -5.12 -18.60
CA THR A 99 -27.18 -5.28 -18.24
C THR A 99 -26.69 -4.12 -17.38
N TYR A 100 -27.03 -2.88 -17.72
CA TYR A 100 -26.66 -1.73 -16.90
C TYR A 100 -27.35 -1.73 -15.53
N THR A 101 -28.61 -2.16 -15.47
CA THR A 101 -29.35 -2.29 -14.20
C THR A 101 -28.68 -3.31 -13.29
N GLY A 102 -28.39 -4.51 -13.81
CA GLY A 102 -27.71 -5.56 -13.05
C GLY A 102 -26.28 -5.19 -12.65
N ALA A 103 -25.54 -4.44 -13.47
CA ALA A 103 -24.23 -3.92 -13.10
C ALA A 103 -24.32 -2.92 -11.93
N GLY A 104 -25.30 -2.01 -11.96
CA GLY A 104 -25.57 -1.07 -10.87
C GLY A 104 -25.95 -1.78 -9.57
N GLU A 105 -26.84 -2.76 -9.64
CA GLU A 105 -27.23 -3.57 -8.47
C GLU A 105 -26.03 -4.31 -7.86
N LYS A 106 -25.16 -4.92 -8.69
CA LYS A 106 -23.96 -5.60 -8.21
C LYS A 106 -22.96 -4.66 -7.53
N LEU A 107 -22.76 -3.45 -8.08
CA LEU A 107 -21.90 -2.45 -7.45
C LEU A 107 -22.48 -2.00 -6.11
N ALA A 108 -23.78 -1.71 -6.04
CA ALA A 108 -24.44 -1.31 -4.80
C ALA A 108 -24.39 -2.40 -3.72
N VAL A 109 -24.55 -3.67 -4.10
CA VAL A 109 -24.39 -4.81 -3.18
C VAL A 109 -22.96 -4.88 -2.65
N GLY A 110 -21.95 -4.69 -3.51
CA GLY A 110 -20.54 -4.67 -3.09
C GLY A 110 -20.17 -3.53 -2.13
N GLU A 111 -20.86 -2.38 -2.23
CA GLU A 111 -20.65 -1.22 -1.35
C GLU A 111 -21.43 -1.28 -0.04
N SER A 112 -22.34 -2.25 0.13
CA SER A 112 -23.07 -2.43 1.39
C SER A 112 -22.11 -2.66 2.57
N SER A 113 -22.44 -2.12 3.75
CA SER A 113 -21.58 -2.15 4.94
C SER A 113 -21.18 -3.57 5.35
N ASP A 114 -22.10 -4.52 5.19
CA ASP A 114 -21.91 -5.90 5.60
C ASP A 114 -20.92 -6.61 4.69
N LEU A 115 -21.03 -6.38 3.38
CA LEU A 115 -20.16 -7.00 2.38
C LEU A 115 -18.82 -6.29 2.24
N SER A 116 -18.73 -4.97 2.46
CA SER A 116 -17.45 -4.23 2.43
C SER A 116 -16.57 -4.51 3.65
N ALA A 117 -17.15 -4.93 4.78
CA ALA A 117 -16.40 -5.35 5.96
C ALA A 117 -15.84 -6.78 5.87
N HIS A 118 -16.42 -7.66 5.05
CA HIS A 118 -16.00 -9.05 4.87
C HIS A 118 -14.67 -9.26 4.11
N PRO A 119 -14.35 -8.56 3.01
CA PRO A 119 -13.10 -8.76 2.25
C PRO A 119 -11.86 -8.30 3.01
N ALA A 120 -12.02 -7.56 4.12
CA ALA A 120 -10.92 -7.22 5.02
C ALA A 120 -10.48 -8.41 5.91
N LEU A 121 -11.24 -9.52 5.90
CA LEU A 121 -10.96 -10.75 6.64
C LEU A 121 -11.35 -11.96 5.78
N SER A 122 -10.48 -12.35 4.86
CA SER A 122 -10.50 -13.70 4.26
C SER A 122 -9.04 -14.16 4.14
N PRO A 123 -8.80 -15.47 4.39
CA PRO A 123 -7.65 -16.02 5.13
C PRO A 123 -6.27 -15.62 4.60
#